data_AF-A0A918Z786-F1
#
_entry.id   AF-A0A918Z786-F1
#
_cell.length_a   1.000
_cell.length_b   1.000
_cell.length_c   1.000
_cell.angle_alpha   90.00
_cell.angle_beta   90.00
_cell.angle_gamma   90.00
#
_symmetry.space_group_name_H-M   'P 1'
#
loop_
_entity.id
_entity.type
_entity.pdbx_description
1 polymer ?
#
loop_
_entity_poly.entity_id
_entity_poly.type
_entity_poly.pdbx_seq_one_letter_code
_entity_poly.pdbx_strand_id
1 'polypeptide(L)'
;MSWLDDIVDTFEELLEKGDPDRLWAHYRVASHEVSLAEEALQEAQERRTAIKDRALAADLAPVLRKEFRRNRNVLSVLNLLRDVGTDHPRLVLALLPELYDCCLGVSKGNIWGREILRTLSRTTDFHDELAPLVRETLSDEDEVEDVFSMNGLGMLLDDIGDTALLDEWRRAVSASPDVDVRELAEDYPLENEAPEKASTHKTSEETTEQE
;
A
#
# COMPACT_ATOMS: atom_id res chain seq x y z
N MET A 1 16.05 28.69 5.09
CA MET A 1 16.29 28.92 3.66
C MET A 1 17.05 27.72 3.15
N SER A 2 16.59 27.14 2.04
CA SER A 2 17.25 25.98 1.43
C SER A 2 18.55 26.45 0.77
N TRP A 3 19.61 25.64 0.81
CA TRP A 3 20.87 25.93 0.09
C TRP A 3 20.64 26.18 -1.42
N LEU A 4 19.57 25.58 -1.98
CA LEU A 4 19.14 25.83 -3.35
C LEU A 4 18.57 27.24 -3.56
N ASP A 5 17.89 27.81 -2.56
CA ASP A 5 17.32 29.17 -2.65
C ASP A 5 18.44 30.21 -2.68
N ASP A 6 19.46 30.04 -1.83
CA ASP A 6 20.64 30.92 -1.79
C ASP A 6 21.44 30.89 -3.11
N ILE A 7 21.48 29.74 -3.79
CA ILE A 7 22.13 29.61 -5.11
C ILE A 7 21.33 30.35 -6.19
N VAL A 8 20.01 30.18 -6.22
CA VAL A 8 19.14 30.80 -7.23
C VAL A 8 19.18 32.33 -7.12
N ASP A 9 19.06 32.88 -5.91
CA ASP A 9 19.11 34.32 -5.67
C ASP A 9 20.47 34.93 -6.09
N THR A 10 21.57 34.20 -5.86
CA THR A 10 22.91 34.62 -6.27
C THR A 10 23.07 34.61 -7.80
N PHE A 11 22.48 33.63 -8.49
CA PHE A 11 22.53 33.55 -9.95
C PHE A 11 21.70 34.66 -10.62
N GLU A 12 20.53 35.00 -10.09
CA GLU A 12 19.70 36.10 -10.60
C GLU A 12 20.44 37.45 -10.49
N GLU A 13 21.08 37.73 -9.34
CA GLU A 13 21.87 38.95 -9.15
C GLU A 13 23.08 39.06 -10.10
N LEU A 14 23.68 37.93 -10.45
CA LEU A 14 24.86 37.88 -11.32
C LEU A 14 24.47 37.98 -12.81
N LEU A 15 23.31 37.46 -13.19
CA LEU A 15 22.74 37.62 -14.52
C LEU A 15 22.35 39.09 -14.78
N GLU A 16 21.81 39.80 -13.79
CA GLU A 16 21.53 41.24 -13.89
C GLU A 16 22.80 42.10 -14.04
N LYS A 17 23.92 41.69 -13.44
CA LYS A 17 25.20 42.42 -13.47
C LYS A 17 26.03 42.17 -14.74
N GLY A 18 25.66 41.18 -15.56
CA GLY A 18 26.20 40.99 -16.91
C GLY A 18 27.70 40.65 -16.99
N ASP A 19 28.24 39.91 -16.02
CA ASP A 19 29.64 39.45 -16.01
C ASP A 19 29.72 37.91 -16.24
N PRO A 20 29.94 37.47 -17.50
CA PRO A 20 30.01 36.05 -17.85
C PRO A 20 31.12 35.27 -17.14
N ASP A 21 32.25 35.92 -16.84
CA ASP A 21 33.39 35.26 -16.21
C ASP A 21 33.09 34.91 -14.76
N ARG A 22 32.39 35.82 -14.07
CA ARG A 22 31.92 35.58 -12.70
C ARG A 22 30.83 34.52 -12.65
N LEU A 23 29.86 34.55 -13.56
CA LEU A 23 28.82 33.51 -13.70
C LEU A 23 29.44 32.12 -13.95
N TRP A 24 30.44 32.05 -14.84
CA TRP A 24 31.17 30.81 -15.12
C TRP A 24 31.95 30.30 -13.91
N ALA A 25 32.55 31.19 -13.11
CA ALA A 25 33.22 30.81 -11.87
C ALA A 25 32.25 30.20 -10.85
N HIS A 26 31.09 30.84 -10.61
CA HIS A 26 30.06 30.31 -9.72
C HIS A 26 29.47 28.99 -10.21
N TYR A 27 29.20 28.87 -11.51
CA TYR A 27 28.75 27.61 -12.11
C TYR A 27 29.74 26.47 -11.87
N ARG A 28 31.05 26.70 -12.05
CA ARG A 28 32.06 25.66 -11.80
C ARG A 28 32.12 25.23 -10.34
N VAL A 29 31.97 26.16 -9.40
CA VAL A 29 31.91 25.84 -7.97
C VAL A 29 30.67 25.00 -7.67
N ALA A 30 29.49 25.43 -8.10
CA ALA A 30 28.24 24.69 -7.91
C ALA A 30 28.29 23.30 -8.57
N SER A 31 28.83 23.20 -9.79
CA SER A 31 29.00 21.92 -10.48
C SER A 31 29.95 20.97 -9.75
N HIS A 32 31.02 21.50 -9.14
CA HIS A 32 31.91 20.68 -8.33
C HIS A 32 31.24 20.23 -7.03
N GLU A 33 30.49 21.11 -6.36
CA GLU A 33 29.73 20.77 -5.16
C GLU A 33 28.67 19.69 -5.43
N VAL A 34 27.97 19.77 -6.56
CA VAL A 34 27.04 18.73 -7.01
C VAL A 34 27.77 17.41 -7.23
N SER A 35 28.91 17.42 -7.93
CA SER A 35 29.71 16.21 -8.14
C SER A 35 30.14 15.55 -6.82
N LEU A 36 30.56 16.34 -5.83
CA LEU A 36 30.93 15.83 -4.51
C LEU A 36 29.71 15.26 -3.75
N ALA A 37 28.55 15.89 -3.88
CA ALA A 37 27.32 15.39 -3.27
C ALA A 37 26.84 14.08 -3.91
N GLU A 38 26.98 13.94 -5.23
CA GLU A 38 26.70 12.72 -5.97
C GLU A 38 27.63 11.58 -5.57
N GLU A 39 28.94 11.85 -5.44
CA GLU A 39 29.91 10.87 -4.93
C GLU A 39 29.58 10.41 -3.50
N ALA A 40 29.25 11.35 -2.60
CA ALA A 40 28.86 11.03 -1.24
C ALA A 40 27.54 10.23 -1.17
N LEU A 41 26.58 10.55 -2.04
CA LEU A 41 25.33 9.80 -2.15
C LEU A 41 25.59 8.38 -2.63
N GLN A 42 26.43 8.20 -3.65
CA GLN A 42 26.81 6.90 -4.17
C GLN A 42 27.48 6.06 -3.07
N GLU A 43 28.44 6.62 -2.34
CA GLU A 43 29.09 5.91 -1.23
C GLU A 43 28.08 5.52 -0.13
N ALA A 44 27.15 6.41 0.20
CA ALA A 44 26.11 6.13 1.19
C ALA A 44 25.16 5.01 0.72
N GLN A 45 24.82 4.98 -0.58
CA GLN A 45 24.00 3.92 -1.18
C GLN A 45 24.72 2.58 -1.15
N GLU A 46 26.01 2.53 -1.50
CA GLU A 46 26.83 1.32 -1.43
C GLU A 46 26.92 0.77 0.00
N ARG A 47 27.20 1.66 0.97
CA ARG A 47 27.22 1.28 2.40
C ARG A 47 25.86 0.76 2.87
N ARG A 48 24.76 1.41 2.47
CA ARG A 48 23.39 0.96 2.79
C ARG A 48 23.12 -0.43 2.21
N THR A 49 23.47 -0.67 0.95
CA THR A 49 23.31 -1.99 0.31
C THR A 49 24.12 -3.06 1.03
N ALA A 50 25.39 -2.78 1.34
CA ALA A 50 26.24 -3.72 2.07
C ALA A 50 25.76 -4.03 3.51
N ILE A 51 25.08 -3.09 4.17
CA ILE A 51 24.44 -3.33 5.47
C ILE A 51 23.16 -4.16 5.28
N LYS A 52 22.35 -3.82 4.27
CA LYS A 52 21.13 -4.56 3.92
C LYS A 52 21.44 -6.03 3.64
N ASP A 53 22.45 -6.32 2.82
CA ASP A 53 22.81 -7.69 2.46
C ASP A 53 23.28 -8.50 3.67
N ARG A 54 24.08 -7.87 4.56
CA ARG A 54 24.49 -8.49 5.83
C ARG A 54 23.31 -8.75 6.75
N ALA A 55 22.36 -7.82 6.80
CA ALA A 55 21.13 -7.97 7.57
C ALA A 55 20.30 -9.14 7.03
N LEU A 56 20.09 -9.23 5.71
CA LEU A 56 19.32 -10.30 5.05
C LEU A 56 19.98 -11.68 5.20
N ALA A 57 21.29 -11.74 5.34
CA ALA A 57 22.01 -12.98 5.65
C ALA A 57 21.77 -13.47 7.09
N ALA A 58 21.26 -12.62 7.98
CA ALA A 58 20.85 -12.97 9.34
C ALA A 58 19.33 -13.21 9.42
N ASP A 59 18.87 -13.79 10.53
CA ASP A 59 17.44 -13.92 10.79
C ASP A 59 16.85 -12.58 11.27
N LEU A 60 16.23 -11.85 10.32
CA LEU A 60 15.62 -10.54 10.58
C LEU A 60 14.22 -10.61 11.16
N ALA A 61 13.50 -11.72 10.99
CA ALA A 61 12.08 -11.79 11.35
C ALA A 61 11.82 -11.40 12.82
N PRO A 62 12.60 -11.85 13.82
CA PRO A 62 12.38 -11.45 15.21
C PRO A 62 12.55 -9.94 15.46
N VAL A 63 13.48 -9.29 14.75
CA VAL A 63 13.75 -7.86 14.90
C VAL A 63 12.64 -7.04 14.27
N LEU A 64 12.25 -7.37 13.03
CA LEU A 64 11.20 -6.66 12.31
C LEU A 64 9.84 -6.81 13.01
N ARG A 65 9.53 -8.02 13.50
CA ARG A 65 8.34 -8.28 14.31
C ARG A 65 8.27 -7.38 15.54
N LYS A 66 9.41 -7.21 16.22
CA LYS A 66 9.50 -6.35 17.41
C LYS A 66 9.28 -4.87 17.08
N GLU A 67 9.72 -4.41 15.91
CA GLU A 67 9.48 -3.04 15.44
C GLU A 67 7.99 -2.82 15.10
N PHE A 68 7.35 -3.76 14.40
CA PHE A 68 5.89 -3.74 14.14
C PHE A 68 5.10 -3.63 15.45
N ARG A 69 5.34 -4.53 16.41
CA ARG A 69 4.63 -4.55 17.70
C ARG A 69 4.82 -3.29 18.54
N ARG A 70 5.92 -2.56 18.33
CA ARG A 70 6.20 -1.29 19.01
C ARG A 70 5.63 -0.09 18.27
N ASN A 71 5.04 -0.31 17.09
CA ASN A 71 4.64 0.71 16.14
C ASN A 71 5.77 1.72 15.87
N ARG A 72 7.01 1.24 15.82
CA ARG A 72 8.20 2.06 15.53
C ARG A 72 8.73 1.69 14.17
N ASN A 73 9.11 2.71 13.40
CA ASN A 73 9.75 2.52 12.11
C ASN A 73 8.96 1.65 11.12
N VAL A 74 7.63 1.53 11.27
CA VAL A 74 6.78 0.64 10.46
C VAL A 74 6.97 0.93 8.97
N LEU A 75 7.01 2.20 8.56
CA LEU A 75 7.26 2.57 7.16
C LEU A 75 8.65 2.12 6.66
N SER A 76 9.67 2.13 7.52
CA SER A 76 11.01 1.64 7.16
C SER A 76 11.02 0.13 7.00
N VAL A 77 10.28 -0.60 7.85
CA VAL A 77 10.10 -2.05 7.72
C VAL A 77 9.34 -2.39 6.45
N LEU A 78 8.23 -1.71 6.18
CA LEU A 78 7.44 -1.91 4.95
C LEU A 78 8.26 -1.60 3.70
N ASN A 79 9.04 -0.51 3.68
CA ASN A 79 9.95 -0.23 2.56
C ASN A 79 10.97 -1.35 2.36
N LEU A 80 11.58 -1.86 3.43
CA LEU A 80 12.49 -3.00 3.33
C LEU A 80 11.79 -4.22 2.72
N LEU A 81 10.58 -4.55 3.20
CA LEU A 81 9.82 -5.70 2.71
C LEU A 81 9.36 -5.53 1.26
N ARG A 82 9.05 -4.31 0.80
CA ARG A 82 8.80 -4.02 -0.62
C ARG A 82 10.05 -4.20 -1.46
N ASP A 83 11.20 -3.75 -0.97
CA ASP A 83 12.48 -3.84 -1.68
C ASP A 83 12.95 -5.30 -1.84
N VAL A 84 12.64 -6.18 -0.88
CA VAL A 84 13.24 -7.54 -0.80
C VAL A 84 12.23 -8.68 -0.85
N GLY A 85 10.93 -8.39 -0.76
CA GLY A 85 9.89 -9.39 -0.53
C GLY A 85 9.78 -10.44 -1.63
N THR A 86 10.02 -10.06 -2.88
CA THR A 86 10.04 -10.97 -4.04
C THR A 86 11.18 -12.00 -3.93
N ASP A 87 12.36 -11.56 -3.48
CA ASP A 87 13.55 -12.43 -3.36
C ASP A 87 13.59 -13.20 -2.04
N HIS A 88 12.90 -12.69 -1.02
CA HIS A 88 12.84 -13.24 0.33
C HIS A 88 11.40 -13.48 0.83
N PRO A 89 10.58 -14.28 0.12
CA PRO A 89 9.16 -14.47 0.47
C PRO A 89 8.96 -15.08 1.86
N ARG A 90 9.90 -15.92 2.32
CA ARG A 90 9.89 -16.48 3.68
C ARG A 90 9.96 -15.43 4.78
N LEU A 91 10.66 -14.32 4.54
CA LEU A 91 10.74 -13.22 5.50
C LEU A 91 9.38 -12.51 5.61
N VAL A 92 8.71 -12.30 4.48
CA VAL A 92 7.37 -11.70 4.44
C VAL A 92 6.36 -12.62 5.13
N LEU A 93 6.35 -13.91 4.80
CA LEU A 93 5.49 -14.91 5.46
C LEU A 93 5.71 -14.98 6.96
N ALA A 94 6.96 -14.90 7.42
CA ALA A 94 7.24 -14.88 8.85
C ALA A 94 6.60 -13.68 9.56
N LEU A 95 6.33 -12.59 8.85
CA LEU A 95 5.70 -11.38 9.39
C LEU A 95 4.21 -11.28 9.01
N LEU A 96 3.60 -12.35 8.48
CA LEU A 96 2.24 -12.33 7.99
C LEU A 96 1.23 -11.78 9.01
N PRO A 97 1.23 -12.18 10.30
CA PRO A 97 0.29 -11.62 11.27
C PRO A 97 0.43 -10.11 11.45
N GLU A 98 1.68 -9.64 11.60
CA GLU A 98 1.94 -8.21 11.78
C GLU A 98 1.64 -7.38 10.50
N LEU A 99 1.80 -7.99 9.32
CA LEU A 99 1.43 -7.38 8.04
C LEU A 99 -0.09 -7.36 7.85
N TYR A 100 -0.78 -8.41 8.26
CA TYR A 100 -2.24 -8.52 8.19
C TYR A 100 -2.90 -7.38 8.96
N ASP A 101 -2.52 -7.17 10.22
CA ASP A 101 -3.02 -6.05 11.04
C ASP A 101 -2.77 -4.70 10.35
N CYS A 102 -1.61 -4.56 9.71
CA CYS A 102 -1.29 -3.35 8.96
C CYS A 102 -2.20 -3.15 7.74
N CYS A 103 -2.76 -4.20 7.15
CA CYS A 103 -3.57 -4.12 5.94
C CYS A 103 -4.99 -3.60 6.16
N LEU A 104 -5.52 -3.66 7.40
CA LEU A 104 -6.94 -3.42 7.66
C LEU A 104 -7.35 -1.96 7.49
N GLY A 105 -6.57 -0.99 7.95
CA GLY A 105 -6.94 0.44 7.77
C GLY A 105 -6.57 1.07 6.40
N VAL A 106 -6.64 2.41 6.35
CA VAL A 106 -6.52 3.21 5.11
C VAL A 106 -5.26 4.10 5.01
N SER A 107 -4.32 3.98 5.96
CA SER A 107 -3.10 4.79 5.93
C SER A 107 -2.16 4.36 4.79
N LYS A 108 -1.18 5.21 4.46
CA LYS A 108 -0.11 4.86 3.49
C LYS A 108 0.62 3.55 3.86
N GLY A 109 0.84 3.29 5.14
CA GLY A 109 1.44 2.03 5.59
C GLY A 109 0.57 0.83 5.25
N ASN A 110 -0.74 1.00 5.28
CA ASN A 110 -1.71 -0.06 5.05
C ASN A 110 -1.81 -0.43 3.58
N ILE A 111 -1.81 0.59 2.71
CA ILE A 111 -1.70 0.40 1.26
C ILE A 111 -0.41 -0.38 0.93
N TRP A 112 0.70 -0.05 1.58
CA TRP A 112 1.96 -0.77 1.38
C TRP A 112 1.92 -2.20 1.91
N GLY A 113 1.27 -2.45 3.05
CA GLY A 113 1.03 -3.79 3.56
C GLY A 113 0.30 -4.66 2.53
N ARG A 114 -0.80 -4.15 1.97
CA ARG A 114 -1.56 -4.85 0.92
C ARG A 114 -0.72 -5.09 -0.35
N GLU A 115 0.05 -4.10 -0.79
CA GLU A 115 0.95 -4.24 -1.94
C GLU A 115 2.00 -5.34 -1.73
N ILE A 116 2.56 -5.46 -0.51
CA ILE A 116 3.51 -6.51 -0.15
C ILE A 116 2.85 -7.89 -0.24
N LEU A 117 1.67 -8.08 0.37
CA LEU A 117 0.98 -9.37 0.36
C LEU A 117 0.49 -9.75 -1.04
N ARG A 118 0.02 -8.79 -1.84
CA ARG A 118 -0.30 -8.98 -3.26
C ARG A 118 0.90 -9.39 -4.09
N THR A 119 2.08 -8.86 -3.78
CA THR A 119 3.31 -9.25 -4.49
C THR A 119 3.72 -10.67 -4.09
N LEU A 120 3.58 -11.00 -2.80
CA LEU A 120 3.83 -12.34 -2.28
C LEU A 120 2.92 -13.39 -2.93
N SER A 121 1.63 -13.10 -3.12
CA SER A 121 0.63 -14.07 -3.62
C SER A 121 0.94 -14.54 -5.05
N ARG A 122 1.67 -13.73 -5.83
CA ARG A 122 2.14 -14.09 -7.18
C ARG A 122 3.17 -15.21 -7.19
N THR A 123 3.82 -15.48 -6.07
CA THR A 123 4.96 -16.40 -5.99
C THR A 123 4.81 -17.46 -4.92
N THR A 124 3.91 -17.24 -3.95
CA THR A 124 3.76 -18.07 -2.77
C THR A 124 2.30 -18.18 -2.41
N ASP A 125 1.81 -19.42 -2.27
CA ASP A 125 0.49 -19.69 -1.70
C ASP A 125 0.59 -19.57 -0.17
N PHE A 126 -0.25 -18.72 0.43
CA PHE A 126 -0.32 -18.50 1.87
C PHE A 126 -1.76 -18.37 2.38
N HIS A 127 -2.73 -18.82 1.59
CA HIS A 127 -4.15 -18.70 1.90
C HIS A 127 -4.50 -19.46 3.20
N ASP A 128 -3.87 -20.62 3.43
CA ASP A 128 -4.04 -21.41 4.64
C ASP A 128 -3.51 -20.71 5.90
N GLU A 129 -2.39 -19.99 5.81
CA GLU A 129 -1.83 -19.21 6.90
C GLU A 129 -2.62 -17.91 7.15
N LEU A 130 -3.24 -17.33 6.13
CA LEU A 130 -4.06 -16.13 6.23
C LEU A 130 -5.45 -16.41 6.81
N ALA A 131 -6.07 -17.53 6.43
CA ALA A 131 -7.41 -17.91 6.83
C ALA A 131 -7.70 -17.82 8.35
N PRO A 132 -6.83 -18.28 9.29
CA PRO A 132 -7.11 -18.13 10.71
C PRO A 132 -7.17 -16.67 11.16
N LEU A 133 -6.35 -15.78 10.60
CA LEU A 133 -6.35 -14.34 10.93
C LEU A 133 -7.64 -13.67 10.45
N VAL A 134 -8.06 -14.00 9.22
CA VAL A 134 -9.32 -13.49 8.66
C VAL A 134 -10.51 -13.95 9.50
N ARG A 135 -10.57 -15.24 9.86
CA ARG A 135 -11.67 -15.75 10.69
C ARG A 135 -11.70 -15.16 12.09
N GLU A 136 -10.53 -14.86 12.67
CA GLU A 136 -10.44 -14.15 13.95
C GLU A 136 -11.07 -12.76 13.83
N THR A 137 -10.67 -11.98 12.82
CA THR A 137 -11.26 -10.66 12.54
C THR A 137 -12.75 -10.72 12.27
N LEU A 138 -13.23 -11.68 11.46
CA LEU A 138 -14.66 -11.84 11.15
C LEU A 138 -15.50 -12.35 12.34
N SER A 139 -14.86 -12.83 13.40
CA SER A 139 -15.54 -13.28 14.62
C SER A 139 -15.57 -12.19 15.70
N ASP A 140 -14.85 -11.09 15.51
CA ASP A 140 -14.82 -9.94 16.40
C ASP A 140 -15.89 -8.92 15.97
N GLU A 141 -16.85 -8.67 16.85
CA GLU A 141 -18.00 -7.78 16.59
C GLU A 141 -17.53 -6.33 16.36
N ASP A 142 -16.51 -5.88 17.10
CA ASP A 142 -15.99 -4.51 16.98
C ASP A 142 -15.31 -4.31 15.61
N GLU A 143 -14.60 -5.32 15.11
CA GLU A 143 -13.90 -5.28 13.82
C GLU A 143 -14.85 -5.41 12.62
N VAL A 144 -15.86 -6.28 12.72
CA VAL A 144 -16.85 -6.47 11.65
C VAL A 144 -17.72 -5.23 11.47
N GLU A 145 -17.94 -4.43 12.51
CA GLU A 145 -18.65 -3.15 12.42
C GLU A 145 -17.75 -1.99 11.97
N ASP A 146 -16.41 -2.14 11.98
CA ASP A 146 -15.51 -1.11 11.48
C ASP A 146 -15.42 -1.12 9.94
N VAL A 147 -16.13 -0.18 9.32
CA VAL A 147 -16.13 0.07 7.87
C VAL A 147 -14.71 0.15 7.28
N PHE A 148 -13.75 0.77 7.98
CA PHE A 148 -12.41 0.91 7.43
C PHE A 148 -11.69 -0.43 7.38
N SER A 149 -11.77 -1.19 8.47
CA SER A 149 -11.14 -2.51 8.61
C SER A 149 -11.77 -3.52 7.66
N MET A 150 -13.10 -3.53 7.54
CA MET A 150 -13.80 -4.38 6.58
C MET A 150 -13.50 -4.02 5.13
N ASN A 151 -13.42 -2.74 4.79
CA ASN A 151 -13.04 -2.32 3.44
C ASN A 151 -11.59 -2.71 3.11
N GLY A 152 -10.65 -2.50 4.04
CA GLY A 152 -9.26 -2.89 3.86
C GLY A 152 -9.08 -4.41 3.74
N LEU A 153 -9.86 -5.19 4.49
CA LEU A 153 -9.91 -6.65 4.37
C LEU A 153 -10.46 -7.09 3.01
N GLY A 154 -11.58 -6.53 2.55
CA GLY A 154 -12.14 -6.82 1.23
C GLY A 154 -11.13 -6.54 0.10
N MET A 155 -10.50 -5.36 0.14
CA MET A 155 -9.44 -5.00 -0.81
C MET A 155 -8.26 -5.97 -0.79
N LEU A 156 -7.82 -6.41 0.41
CA LEU A 156 -6.73 -7.37 0.54
C LEU A 156 -7.08 -8.71 -0.12
N LEU A 157 -8.27 -9.24 0.18
CA LEU A 157 -8.71 -10.55 -0.31
C LEU A 157 -8.89 -10.56 -1.83
N ASP A 158 -9.44 -9.48 -2.39
CA ASP A 158 -9.53 -9.26 -3.84
C ASP A 158 -8.14 -9.14 -4.48
N ASP A 159 -7.25 -8.31 -3.91
CA ASP A 159 -5.89 -8.11 -4.43
C ASP A 159 -5.08 -9.43 -4.50
N ILE A 160 -5.23 -10.31 -3.50
CA ILE A 160 -4.53 -11.60 -3.48
C ILE A 160 -5.26 -12.70 -4.27
N GLY A 161 -6.52 -12.47 -4.65
CA GLY A 161 -7.35 -13.43 -5.40
C GLY A 161 -7.91 -14.59 -4.57
N ASP A 162 -8.05 -14.43 -3.25
CA ASP A 162 -8.61 -15.47 -2.37
C ASP A 162 -10.14 -15.44 -2.39
N THR A 163 -10.72 -16.00 -3.45
CA THR A 163 -12.18 -16.03 -3.64
C THR A 163 -12.94 -16.71 -2.49
N ALA A 164 -12.33 -17.72 -1.84
CA ALA A 164 -12.98 -18.44 -0.75
C ALA A 164 -13.07 -17.59 0.51
N LEU A 165 -11.98 -16.91 0.90
CA LEU A 165 -12.01 -15.97 2.02
C LEU A 165 -12.81 -14.71 1.69
N LEU A 166 -12.79 -14.23 0.44
CA LEU A 166 -13.63 -13.11 0.02
C LEU A 166 -15.13 -13.44 0.16
N ASP A 167 -15.53 -14.68 -0.14
CA ASP A 167 -16.90 -15.17 0.09
C ASP A 167 -17.25 -15.31 1.58
N GLU A 168 -16.30 -15.67 2.44
CA GLU A 168 -16.45 -15.63 3.90
C GLU A 168 -16.67 -14.20 4.39
N TRP A 169 -15.81 -13.27 3.96
CA TRP A 169 -15.90 -11.84 4.27
C TRP A 169 -17.23 -11.25 3.84
N ARG A 170 -17.65 -11.47 2.58
CA ARG A 170 -18.90 -10.93 2.03
C ARG A 170 -20.11 -11.34 2.86
N ARG A 171 -20.17 -12.61 3.27
CA ARG A 171 -21.25 -13.11 4.14
C ARG A 171 -21.28 -12.41 5.50
N ALA A 172 -20.11 -12.13 6.07
CA ALA A 172 -20.01 -11.42 7.34
C ALA A 172 -20.47 -9.95 7.20
N VAL A 173 -19.94 -9.21 6.22
CA VAL A 173 -20.30 -7.80 6.03
C VAL A 173 -21.77 -7.62 5.63
N SER A 174 -22.35 -8.50 4.81
CA SER A 174 -23.78 -8.44 4.47
C SER A 174 -24.70 -8.68 5.67
N ALA A 175 -24.23 -9.39 6.69
CA ALA A 175 -24.97 -9.65 7.93
C ALA A 175 -24.79 -8.55 8.98
N SER A 176 -23.90 -7.58 8.74
CA SER A 176 -23.59 -6.51 9.68
C SER A 176 -24.83 -5.64 9.98
N PRO A 177 -25.04 -5.20 11.23
CA PRO A 177 -26.08 -4.24 11.57
C PRO A 177 -25.77 -2.84 11.01
N ASP A 178 -24.50 -2.51 10.72
CA ASP A 178 -24.11 -1.25 10.11
C ASP A 178 -24.44 -1.22 8.61
N VAL A 179 -25.07 -0.14 8.15
CA VAL A 179 -25.44 0.06 6.75
C VAL A 179 -24.18 0.26 5.89
N ASP A 180 -23.22 1.06 6.38
CA ASP A 180 -22.02 1.41 5.63
C ASP A 180 -21.15 0.17 5.42
N VAL A 181 -21.13 -0.76 6.39
CA VAL A 181 -20.45 -2.06 6.25
C VAL A 181 -21.16 -2.96 5.24
N ARG A 182 -22.50 -3.03 5.27
CA ARG A 182 -23.26 -3.87 4.34
C ARG A 182 -23.06 -3.46 2.89
N GLU A 183 -23.00 -2.15 2.62
CA GLU A 183 -22.81 -1.61 1.27
C GLU A 183 -21.47 -2.04 0.66
N LEU A 184 -20.43 -2.34 1.47
CA LEU A 184 -19.15 -2.86 0.96
C LEU A 184 -19.30 -4.17 0.18
N ALA A 185 -20.30 -4.99 0.48
CA ALA A 185 -20.54 -6.24 -0.23
C ALA A 185 -20.92 -6.02 -1.71
N GLU A 186 -21.48 -4.86 -2.05
CA GLU A 186 -21.94 -4.53 -3.41
C GLU A 186 -20.77 -4.30 -4.38
N ASP A 187 -19.61 -3.87 -3.86
CA ASP A 187 -18.40 -3.63 -4.65
C ASP A 187 -17.71 -4.93 -5.12
N TYR A 188 -18.07 -6.08 -4.52
CA TYR A 188 -17.48 -7.40 -4.80
C TYR A 188 -18.56 -8.44 -5.12
N PRO A 189 -19.24 -8.33 -6.29
CA PRO A 189 -20.31 -9.24 -6.67
C PRO A 189 -19.79 -10.65 -6.95
N LEU A 190 -20.57 -11.69 -6.61
CA LEU A 190 -20.27 -13.05 -7.04
C LEU A 190 -20.28 -13.13 -8.56
N GLU A 191 -19.30 -13.83 -9.15
CA GLU A 191 -19.31 -14.15 -10.58
C GLU A 191 -20.57 -14.94 -11.02
N ASN A 192 -21.35 -15.49 -10.08
CA ASN A 192 -22.61 -16.19 -10.32
C ASN A 192 -23.89 -15.37 -10.08
N GLU A 193 -23.79 -14.12 -9.64
CA GLU A 193 -24.92 -13.20 -9.62
C GLU A 193 -25.02 -12.53 -11.00
N ALA A 194 -25.64 -13.23 -11.96
CA ALA A 194 -26.04 -12.61 -13.21
C ALA A 194 -26.86 -11.33 -12.89
N PRO A 195 -26.63 -10.21 -13.60
CA PRO A 195 -27.35 -8.99 -13.32
C PRO A 195 -28.84 -9.24 -13.59
N GLU A 196 -29.67 -9.12 -12.55
CA GLU A 196 -31.11 -9.08 -12.73
C GLU A 196 -31.44 -7.88 -13.61
N LYS A 197 -31.64 -8.15 -14.90
CA LYS A 197 -32.14 -7.16 -15.85
C LYS A 197 -33.55 -6.75 -15.44
N ALA A 198 -33.65 -5.52 -14.97
CA ALA A 198 -34.75 -4.57 -15.17
C ALA A 198 -36.16 -5.16 -15.37
N SER A 199 -36.96 -5.18 -14.30
CA SER A 199 -38.42 -5.13 -14.44
C SER A 199 -38.89 -3.68 -14.29
N THR A 200 -38.81 -2.91 -15.38
CA THR A 200 -39.63 -1.70 -15.53
C THR A 200 -41.08 -2.13 -15.71
N HIS A 201 -41.78 -2.31 -14.59
CA HIS A 201 -43.22 -2.37 -14.59
C HIS A 201 -43.74 -0.93 -14.76
N LYS A 202 -44.07 -0.55 -16.00
CA LYS A 202 -44.89 0.61 -16.27
C LYS A 202 -46.16 0.15 -16.97
N THR A 203 -47.15 -0.14 -16.13
CA THR A 203 -48.57 -0.18 -16.46
C THR A 203 -48.96 1.14 -17.13
N SER A 204 -49.57 1.08 -18.31
CA SER A 204 -50.41 2.14 -18.84
C SER A 204 -51.39 1.52 -19.83
N GLU A 205 -52.61 1.32 -19.34
CA GLU A 205 -53.81 1.01 -20.08
C GLU A 205 -54.20 2.16 -21.04
N GLU A 206 -55.01 1.78 -22.03
CA GLU A 206 -56.02 2.57 -22.74
C GLU A 206 -55.61 3.82 -23.54
N THR A 207 -55.86 3.76 -24.84
CA THR A 207 -57.11 4.36 -25.38
C THR A 207 -57.40 3.84 -26.80
N THR A 208 -58.61 3.33 -26.95
CA THR A 208 -59.29 3.03 -28.20
C THR A 208 -60.06 4.29 -28.61
N GLU A 209 -59.93 4.76 -29.85
CA GLU A 209 -60.92 5.57 -30.59
C GLU A 209 -60.43 5.59 -32.07
N GLN A 210 -61.10 4.85 -32.98
CA GLN A 210 -62.10 5.34 -33.95
C GLN A 210 -61.57 6.56 -34.76
N GLU A 211 -61.42 6.52 -36.09
CA GLU A 211 -62.28 6.01 -37.18
C GLU A 211 -61.49 5.37 -38.34
#